data_AF-A0A9X3MRC0-F1
#
_entry.id   AF-A0A9X3MRC0-F1
#
_cell.length_a   1.000
_cell.length_b   1.000
_cell.length_c   1.000
_cell.angle_alpha   90.00
_cell.angle_beta   90.00
_cell.angle_gamma   90.00
#
_symmetry.space_group_name_H-M   'P 1'
#
loop_
_entity.id
_entity.type
_entity.pdbx_description
1 polymer ?
#
loop_
_entity_poly.entity_id
_entity_poly.type
_entity_poly.pdbx_seq_one_letter_code
_entity_poly.pdbx_strand_id
1 'polypeptide(L)'
;MVAATGVAVLASSASAQAQRPAKTGNGIPAGQASTQMFNYGTYLNNGGNTGAANPVTGVSAACLTSTSTTCRLERLEGLFAFFQRKGWTNIELFAHSGFPAQNDIPGLVAYRALLDKYGLHAAGWHGTVTDVGPAWTERLAASKILGMDYIGSGGVASPGINTYSNTLLTAQALNRLGKEAVEAGVGPVYIHNHTGEFDAKYVDNGVLKSAWQILMDRTESRYVQAEVDVFWSSDAFGDVTGEATAALVNANPTRVKMMHIKDGINIAAQNSPTDTRTGSPRPTGTGELDFRPIFAAALGKVQYYHHEHDGGTVTDADTSFTNLSPIGPSIAPAVLGLPTNFPTVAAGTPAAENAVDVKITNTGQAPLVITTNTIANQTGGSDAGDFAIVSSTCANSTVAAGNPNATPAVPRGTCTVKVGFKPTKTNYRSVALLRITSNADDATESILLTGSSNANAVGGVGGTVPTSLSLTLGGSPSFGAFTPAVARTYDTAVAASVVSTAGDATLSVTDASSTATGHLVNGTFALPSALQVRAANTANPNPAYASLSEVANTPLNILSYAGPTAGADTVTVGFRQAIGATDTLRSGSYSKTLTFTLSTTTP
;
A
#
# COMPACT_ATOMS: atom_id res chain seq x y z
N MET A 1 -38.45 -7.14 28.83
CA MET A 1 -37.38 -6.28 29.38
C MET A 1 -36.64 -5.67 28.21
N VAL A 2 -36.82 -4.37 27.99
CA VAL A 2 -36.14 -3.60 26.93
C VAL A 2 -34.85 -3.06 27.54
N ALA A 3 -33.70 -3.46 27.00
CA ALA A 3 -32.41 -2.95 27.44
C ALA A 3 -32.08 -1.68 26.64
N ALA A 4 -32.08 -0.54 27.33
CA ALA A 4 -31.71 0.75 26.76
C ALA A 4 -30.18 0.81 26.57
N THR A 5 -29.74 0.98 25.33
CA THR A 5 -28.38 1.34 24.96
C THR A 5 -28.17 2.82 25.28
N GLY A 6 -27.44 3.10 26.36
CA GLY A 6 -27.02 4.45 26.73
C GLY A 6 -26.00 5.00 25.73
N VAL A 7 -26.42 5.97 24.93
CA VAL A 7 -25.52 6.85 24.18
C VAL A 7 -24.85 7.78 25.20
N ALA A 8 -23.58 7.55 25.50
CA ALA A 8 -22.77 8.50 26.23
C ALA A 8 -22.50 9.70 25.31
N VAL A 9 -23.34 10.74 25.41
CA VAL A 9 -23.05 12.05 24.84
C VAL A 9 -21.89 12.64 25.65
N LEU A 10 -20.69 12.62 25.06
CA LEU A 10 -19.51 13.34 25.57
C LEU A 10 -19.81 14.84 25.60
N ALA A 11 -20.21 15.34 26.77
CA ALA A 11 -20.48 16.76 27.04
C ALA A 11 -19.18 17.61 27.17
N SER A 12 -18.14 17.32 26.38
CA SER A 12 -16.86 18.05 26.41
C SER A 12 -16.65 18.98 25.21
N SER A 13 -17.59 19.09 24.26
CA SER A 13 -17.43 19.90 23.04
C SER A 13 -17.96 21.34 23.16
N ALA A 14 -18.91 21.60 24.05
CA ALA A 14 -19.56 22.92 24.11
C ALA A 14 -18.66 24.05 24.65
N SER A 15 -17.70 23.75 25.52
CA SER A 15 -16.78 24.75 26.10
C SER A 15 -15.61 25.12 25.17
N ALA A 16 -15.17 24.23 24.28
CA ALA A 16 -14.09 24.50 23.33
C ALA A 16 -14.53 25.34 22.12
N GLN A 17 -15.81 25.31 21.76
CA GLN A 17 -16.40 26.20 20.73
C GLN A 17 -16.50 27.66 21.19
N ALA A 18 -16.51 27.92 22.51
CA ALA A 18 -16.77 29.25 23.06
C ALA A 18 -15.57 30.22 23.08
N GLN A 19 -14.36 29.79 22.66
CA GLN A 19 -13.13 30.58 22.79
C GLN A 19 -12.37 30.87 21.48
N ARG A 20 -12.81 30.36 20.32
CA ARG A 20 -12.07 30.56 19.06
C ARG A 20 -12.57 31.79 18.27
N PRO A 21 -11.68 32.53 17.59
CA PRO A 21 -12.06 33.63 16.71
C PRO A 21 -12.95 33.15 15.56
N ALA A 22 -14.09 33.80 15.31
CA ALA A 22 -15.05 33.40 14.26
C ALA A 22 -14.41 33.34 12.86
N LYS A 23 -13.39 34.15 12.61
CA LYS A 23 -12.65 34.26 11.36
C LYS A 23 -11.81 33.03 10.99
N THR A 24 -11.62 32.06 11.90
CA THR A 24 -10.95 30.78 11.59
C THR A 24 -11.93 29.70 11.10
N GLY A 25 -13.24 30.00 11.07
CA GLY A 25 -14.27 29.09 10.57
C GLY A 25 -14.26 27.75 11.30
N ASN A 26 -14.39 26.65 10.53
CA ASN A 26 -14.38 25.30 11.07
C ASN A 26 -12.97 24.76 11.37
N GLY A 27 -11.93 25.56 11.15
CA GLY A 27 -10.54 25.12 11.21
C GLY A 27 -10.16 24.18 10.07
N ILE A 28 -8.95 23.63 10.18
CA ILE A 28 -8.37 22.73 9.18
C ILE A 28 -9.02 21.35 9.30
N PRO A 29 -9.37 20.66 8.19
CA PRO A 29 -9.88 19.30 8.26
C PRO A 29 -8.91 18.35 8.98
N ALA A 30 -9.47 17.48 9.83
CA ALA A 30 -8.70 16.54 10.61
C ALA A 30 -7.83 15.64 9.72
N GLY A 31 -6.55 15.49 10.07
CA GLY A 31 -5.58 14.69 9.30
C GLY A 31 -4.84 15.45 8.18
N GLN A 32 -5.26 16.68 7.85
CA GLN A 32 -4.58 17.57 6.88
C GLN A 32 -3.76 18.68 7.56
N ALA A 33 -3.91 18.83 8.88
CA ALA A 33 -3.13 19.79 9.67
C ALA A 33 -1.64 19.46 9.65
N SER A 34 -0.85 20.47 9.31
CA SER A 34 0.60 20.40 9.22
C SER A 34 1.25 21.61 9.90
N THR A 35 2.55 21.56 10.15
CA THR A 35 3.30 22.71 10.63
C THR A 35 4.69 22.72 10.02
N GLN A 36 5.22 23.89 9.73
CA GLN A 36 6.57 24.01 9.20
C GLN A 36 7.62 24.05 10.31
N MET A 37 8.73 23.33 10.11
CA MET A 37 9.81 23.21 11.11
C MET A 37 10.67 24.47 11.28
N PHE A 38 10.66 25.41 10.33
CA PHE A 38 11.40 26.67 10.41
C PHE A 38 11.08 27.44 11.70
N ASN A 39 9.80 27.50 12.07
CA ASN A 39 9.30 28.13 13.30
C ASN A 39 10.04 27.70 14.57
N TYR A 40 10.56 26.47 14.59
CA TYR A 40 11.11 25.85 15.80
C TYR A 40 12.64 25.79 15.81
N GLY A 41 13.33 26.37 14.81
CA GLY A 41 14.78 26.29 14.69
C GLY A 41 15.54 26.74 15.94
N THR A 42 15.16 27.90 16.50
CA THR A 42 15.75 28.42 17.74
C THR A 42 15.47 27.52 18.94
N TYR A 43 14.20 27.11 19.12
CA TYR A 43 13.80 26.21 20.19
C TYR A 43 14.58 24.89 20.14
N LEU A 44 14.71 24.28 18.96
CA LEU A 44 15.44 23.03 18.78
C LEU A 44 16.93 23.23 19.06
N ASN A 45 17.52 24.36 18.69
CA ASN A 45 18.94 24.63 18.89
C ASN A 45 19.32 24.83 20.35
N ASN A 46 18.58 25.66 21.09
CA ASN A 46 18.98 26.10 22.44
C ASN A 46 17.81 26.31 23.41
N GLY A 47 16.60 25.85 23.07
CA GLY A 47 15.40 26.02 23.89
C GLY A 47 14.83 27.43 23.95
N GLY A 48 15.36 28.36 23.16
CA GLY A 48 14.86 29.73 23.06
C GLY A 48 13.55 29.84 22.26
N ASN A 49 13.06 31.09 22.13
CA ASN A 49 11.86 31.43 21.35
C ASN A 49 10.58 30.65 21.75
N THR A 50 10.40 30.40 23.04
CA THR A 50 9.24 29.64 23.57
C THR A 50 8.03 30.50 23.84
N GLY A 51 8.21 31.79 24.14
CA GLY A 51 7.14 32.70 24.60
C GLY A 51 6.96 32.62 26.12
N ALA A 52 5.80 33.09 26.62
CA ALA A 52 5.56 33.22 28.05
C ALA A 52 5.37 31.87 28.77
N ALA A 53 4.83 30.86 28.09
CA ALA A 53 4.60 29.53 28.65
C ALA A 53 4.90 28.45 27.61
N ASN A 54 6.01 27.72 27.79
CA ASN A 54 6.37 26.66 26.85
C ASN A 54 5.40 25.46 26.96
N PRO A 55 4.61 25.15 25.92
CA PRO A 55 3.63 24.05 25.93
C PRO A 55 4.30 22.67 25.72
N VAL A 56 5.59 22.64 25.39
CA VAL A 56 6.36 21.41 25.20
C VAL A 56 6.76 20.84 26.56
N THR A 57 6.40 19.58 26.77
CA THR A 57 6.65 18.81 27.99
C THR A 57 7.54 17.61 27.68
N GLY A 58 8.08 16.96 28.72
CA GLY A 58 8.92 15.77 28.55
C GLY A 58 10.39 16.07 28.23
N VAL A 59 10.81 17.33 28.35
CA VAL A 59 12.21 17.77 28.25
C VAL A 59 12.76 17.96 29.66
N SER A 60 13.87 17.29 29.96
CA SER A 60 14.59 17.35 31.23
C SER A 60 15.16 18.73 31.49
N ALA A 61 15.32 19.06 32.77
CA ALA A 61 15.89 20.34 33.20
C ALA A 61 17.27 20.61 32.58
N ALA A 62 18.10 19.57 32.43
CA ALA A 62 19.43 19.68 31.83
C ALA A 62 19.40 20.01 30.33
N CYS A 63 18.31 19.67 29.64
CA CYS A 63 18.15 19.88 28.21
C CYS A 63 17.31 21.09 27.83
N LEU A 64 16.83 21.87 28.80
CA LEU A 64 16.09 23.10 28.51
C LEU A 64 16.91 24.05 27.64
N THR A 65 18.14 24.37 28.00
CA THR A 65 18.98 25.36 27.27
C THR A 65 20.23 24.79 26.61
N SER A 66 20.60 23.54 26.93
CA SER A 66 21.82 22.90 26.40
C SER A 66 21.79 22.78 24.87
N THR A 67 22.94 23.00 24.23
CA THR A 67 23.14 22.85 22.78
C THR A 67 23.83 21.53 22.42
N SER A 68 23.84 20.54 23.32
CA SER A 68 24.33 19.20 22.98
C SER A 68 23.39 18.51 21.99
N THR A 69 23.92 17.62 21.15
CA THR A 69 23.08 16.85 20.19
C THR A 69 21.99 16.06 20.91
N THR A 70 22.30 15.43 22.05
CA THR A 70 21.32 14.72 22.87
C THR A 70 20.16 15.63 23.31
N CYS A 71 20.46 16.83 23.79
CA CYS A 71 19.41 17.75 24.23
C CYS A 71 18.60 18.34 23.07
N ARG A 72 19.19 18.50 21.88
CA ARG A 72 18.43 18.85 20.67
C ARG A 72 17.44 17.77 20.27
N LEU A 73 17.83 16.50 20.35
CA LEU A 73 16.96 15.36 20.05
C LEU A 73 15.84 15.22 21.09
N GLU A 74 16.14 15.45 22.37
CA GLU A 74 15.14 15.42 23.44
C GLU A 74 14.08 16.53 23.26
N ARG A 75 14.50 17.74 22.88
CA ARG A 75 13.57 18.82 22.52
C ARG A 75 12.75 18.51 21.27
N LEU A 76 13.35 17.87 20.26
CA LEU A 76 12.65 17.44 19.05
C LEU A 76 11.55 16.43 19.39
N GLU A 77 11.86 15.44 20.23
CA GLU A 77 10.91 14.44 20.68
C GLU A 77 9.76 15.07 21.50
N GLY A 78 10.08 15.99 22.42
CA GLY A 78 9.06 16.76 23.15
C GLY A 78 8.16 17.59 22.23
N LEU A 79 8.73 18.20 21.18
CA LEU A 79 8.00 18.97 20.19
C LEU A 79 7.06 18.09 19.35
N PHE A 80 7.50 16.90 18.93
CA PHE A 80 6.66 15.95 18.21
C PHE A 80 5.53 15.39 19.09
N ALA A 81 5.81 15.15 20.36
CA ALA A 81 4.79 14.82 21.34
C ALA A 81 3.77 15.96 21.48
N PHE A 82 4.20 17.22 21.45
CA PHE A 82 3.30 18.37 21.45
C PHE A 82 2.41 18.40 20.20
N PHE A 83 2.96 18.19 19.00
CA PHE A 83 2.17 18.11 17.77
C PHE A 83 1.12 17.00 17.82
N GLN A 84 1.52 15.80 18.26
CA GLN A 84 0.60 14.69 18.45
C GLN A 84 -0.53 15.06 19.42
N ARG A 85 -0.21 15.66 20.59
CA ARG A 85 -1.22 16.10 21.57
C ARG A 85 -2.22 17.10 21.00
N LYS A 86 -1.78 17.96 20.09
CA LYS A 86 -2.63 18.95 19.43
C LYS A 86 -3.41 18.37 18.26
N GLY A 87 -3.11 17.13 17.85
CA GLY A 87 -3.77 16.45 16.73
C GLY A 87 -3.17 16.75 15.36
N TRP A 88 -1.95 17.32 15.33
CA TRP A 88 -1.19 17.53 14.10
C TRP A 88 -0.62 16.20 13.64
N THR A 89 -0.78 15.92 12.35
CA THR A 89 -0.42 14.62 11.77
C THR A 89 0.63 14.74 10.68
N ASN A 90 0.98 15.97 10.30
CA ASN A 90 1.91 16.24 9.22
C ASN A 90 2.92 17.32 9.63
N ILE A 91 4.06 17.33 8.96
CA ILE A 91 5.13 18.32 9.11
C ILE A 91 5.63 18.72 7.72
N GLU A 92 5.87 20.01 7.53
CA GLU A 92 6.78 20.47 6.48
C GLU A 92 8.19 20.63 7.07
N LEU A 93 9.14 19.88 6.52
CA LEU A 93 10.51 19.86 7.00
C LEU A 93 11.24 21.15 6.60
N PHE A 94 12.16 21.56 7.46
CA PHE A 94 13.12 22.63 7.24
C PHE A 94 14.41 22.24 7.97
N ALA A 95 15.58 22.63 7.46
CA ALA A 95 16.85 22.29 8.08
C ALA A 95 17.00 22.97 9.46
N HIS A 96 17.28 22.19 10.50
CA HIS A 96 17.51 22.70 11.85
C HIS A 96 18.71 21.99 12.50
N SER A 97 19.20 22.49 13.63
CA SER A 97 20.40 21.99 14.34
C SER A 97 20.35 20.53 14.80
N GLY A 98 19.17 19.88 14.72
CA GLY A 98 18.96 18.47 15.05
C GLY A 98 18.50 17.64 13.84
N PHE A 99 18.51 18.22 12.64
CA PHE A 99 18.14 17.55 11.42
C PHE A 99 19.36 16.81 10.85
N PRO A 100 19.24 15.52 10.45
CA PRO A 100 20.34 14.77 9.86
C PRO A 100 20.86 15.43 8.58
N ALA A 101 22.13 15.21 8.26
CA ALA A 101 22.66 15.56 6.95
C ALA A 101 21.98 14.72 5.86
N GLN A 102 21.88 15.24 4.63
CA GLN A 102 21.18 14.56 3.53
C GLN A 102 21.82 13.22 3.13
N ASN A 103 23.11 13.07 3.40
CA ASN A 103 23.87 11.84 3.16
C ASN A 103 24.00 10.94 4.41
N ASP A 104 23.44 11.34 5.57
CA ASP A 104 23.43 10.54 6.80
C ASP A 104 22.21 9.59 6.80
N ILE A 105 22.34 8.48 6.07
CA ILE A 105 21.26 7.48 5.93
C ILE A 105 20.77 6.95 7.30
N PRO A 106 21.65 6.53 8.24
CA PRO A 106 21.20 6.09 9.56
C PRO A 106 20.44 7.17 10.32
N GLY A 107 20.90 8.43 10.29
CA GLY A 107 20.22 9.56 10.91
C GLY A 107 18.83 9.82 10.30
N LEU A 108 18.71 9.77 8.97
CA LEU A 108 17.43 9.93 8.26
C LEU A 108 16.43 8.82 8.59
N VAL A 109 16.89 7.57 8.67
CA VAL A 109 16.05 6.43 9.10
C VAL A 109 15.58 6.61 10.54
N ALA A 110 16.46 7.07 11.44
CA ALA A 110 16.08 7.37 12.82
C ALA A 110 15.07 8.53 12.91
N TYR A 111 15.23 9.56 12.09
CA TYR A 111 14.28 10.68 12.01
C TYR A 111 12.91 10.22 11.49
N ARG A 112 12.87 9.37 10.46
CA ARG A 112 11.64 8.74 9.96
C ARG A 112 10.95 7.93 11.06
N ALA A 113 11.70 7.10 11.78
CA ALA A 113 11.17 6.32 12.89
C ALA A 113 10.60 7.20 14.02
N LEU A 114 11.22 8.36 14.28
CA LEU A 114 10.72 9.33 15.24
C LEU A 114 9.41 9.98 14.78
N LEU A 115 9.29 10.34 13.50
CA LEU A 115 8.02 10.79 12.91
C LEU A 115 6.92 9.73 13.10
N ASP A 116 7.21 8.48 12.72
CA ASP A 116 6.28 7.35 12.83
C ASP A 116 5.84 7.11 14.29
N LYS A 117 6.76 7.20 15.25
CA LYS A 117 6.48 7.06 16.69
C LYS A 117 5.39 8.01 17.17
N TYR A 118 5.37 9.24 16.64
CA TYR A 118 4.38 10.25 17.01
C TYR A 118 3.19 10.33 16.02
N GLY A 119 3.15 9.46 15.02
CA GLY A 119 2.10 9.45 14.00
C GLY A 119 2.14 10.70 13.12
N LEU A 120 3.33 11.23 12.89
CA LEU A 120 3.61 12.39 12.05
C LEU A 120 4.09 11.93 10.68
N HIS A 121 3.69 12.65 9.65
CA HIS A 121 4.07 12.41 8.27
C HIS A 121 4.81 13.61 7.69
N ALA A 122 5.79 13.36 6.83
CA ALA A 122 6.59 14.40 6.20
C ALA A 122 5.89 14.86 4.91
N ALA A 123 4.97 15.81 5.03
CA ALA A 123 4.13 16.28 3.92
C ALA A 123 4.92 17.05 2.85
N GLY A 124 5.92 17.83 3.26
CA GLY A 124 6.70 18.67 2.36
C GLY A 124 8.09 18.96 2.91
N TRP A 125 9.03 19.38 2.05
CA TRP A 125 10.34 19.90 2.47
C TRP A 125 10.57 21.30 1.93
N HIS A 126 10.56 22.27 2.82
CA HIS A 126 10.96 23.64 2.56
C HIS A 126 12.49 23.78 2.63
N GLY A 127 13.17 23.81 1.48
CA GLY A 127 14.64 23.82 1.40
C GLY A 127 15.16 24.26 0.03
N THR A 128 16.42 23.99 -0.32
CA THR A 128 16.96 24.50 -1.60
C THR A 128 16.57 23.62 -2.78
N VAL A 129 15.88 24.19 -3.78
CA VAL A 129 15.68 23.58 -5.11
C VAL A 129 16.76 24.12 -6.04
N THR A 130 17.77 23.29 -6.33
CA THR A 130 18.97 23.67 -7.08
C THR A 130 19.44 22.51 -7.94
N ASP A 131 20.09 22.81 -9.05
CA ASP A 131 20.77 21.86 -9.93
C ASP A 131 22.30 21.90 -9.78
N VAL A 132 22.79 22.60 -8.76
CA VAL A 132 24.23 22.74 -8.50
C VAL A 132 24.75 21.55 -7.71
N GLY A 133 25.63 20.77 -8.34
CA GLY A 133 26.36 19.67 -7.68
C GLY A 133 25.47 18.48 -7.31
N PRO A 134 25.91 17.61 -6.38
CA PRO A 134 25.15 16.41 -5.99
C PRO A 134 23.93 16.70 -5.11
N ALA A 135 23.75 17.96 -4.68
CA ALA A 135 22.79 18.35 -3.65
C ALA A 135 21.35 17.93 -3.97
N TRP A 136 20.92 18.04 -5.24
CA TRP A 136 19.57 17.63 -5.61
C TRP A 136 19.36 16.12 -5.46
N THR A 137 20.28 15.32 -5.98
CA THR A 137 20.22 13.86 -5.92
C THR A 137 20.25 13.35 -4.48
N GLU A 138 21.12 13.92 -3.63
CA GLU A 138 21.17 13.61 -2.20
C GLU A 138 19.85 13.97 -1.50
N ARG A 139 19.28 15.14 -1.83
CA ARG A 139 17.99 15.57 -1.30
C ARG A 139 16.85 14.63 -1.70
N LEU A 140 16.81 14.16 -2.95
CA LEU A 140 15.81 13.20 -3.40
C LEU A 140 15.95 11.85 -2.66
N ALA A 141 17.18 11.37 -2.46
CA ALA A 141 17.42 10.15 -1.69
C ALA A 141 16.96 10.29 -0.23
N ALA A 142 17.27 11.41 0.42
CA ALA A 142 16.82 11.70 1.77
C ALA A 142 15.29 11.82 1.86
N SER A 143 14.66 12.51 0.90
CA SER A 143 13.20 12.68 0.85
C SER A 143 12.48 11.35 0.69
N LYS A 144 13.06 10.42 -0.08
CA LYS A 144 12.53 9.06 -0.23
C LYS A 144 12.60 8.26 1.08
N ILE A 145 13.69 8.37 1.84
CA ILE A 145 13.81 7.73 3.16
C ILE A 145 12.78 8.29 4.14
N LEU A 146 12.58 9.61 4.11
CA LEU A 146 11.61 10.30 4.96
C LEU A 146 10.15 10.11 4.49
N GLY A 147 9.94 9.58 3.29
CA GLY A 147 8.64 9.25 2.72
C GLY A 147 7.81 10.48 2.37
N MET A 148 8.41 11.46 1.69
CA MET A 148 7.80 12.78 1.46
C MET A 148 6.89 12.84 0.24
N ASP A 149 5.78 13.59 0.36
CA ASP A 149 4.85 13.82 -0.76
C ASP A 149 5.24 15.01 -1.64
N TYR A 150 5.94 15.99 -1.10
CA TYR A 150 6.33 17.20 -1.83
C TYR A 150 7.73 17.67 -1.43
N ILE A 151 8.39 18.39 -2.34
CA ILE A 151 9.73 18.95 -2.11
C ILE A 151 9.88 20.32 -2.78
N GLY A 152 10.26 21.35 -2.04
CA GLY A 152 10.30 22.71 -2.58
C GLY A 152 11.25 23.62 -1.83
N SER A 153 10.98 24.92 -1.95
CA SER A 153 11.79 26.02 -1.43
C SER A 153 10.95 27.16 -0.87
N GLY A 154 11.54 27.96 0.01
CA GLY A 154 10.96 29.23 0.49
C GLY A 154 11.05 30.35 -0.52
N GLY A 155 10.25 30.18 -1.55
CA GLY A 155 10.29 30.93 -2.80
C GLY A 155 10.33 29.93 -3.95
N VAL A 156 11.07 30.27 -5.00
CA VAL A 156 11.16 29.42 -6.20
C VAL A 156 12.60 29.01 -6.50
N ALA A 157 12.75 28.05 -7.40
CA ALA A 157 14.06 27.61 -7.87
C ALA A 157 14.87 28.78 -8.47
N SER A 158 16.21 28.66 -8.43
CA SER A 158 17.11 29.54 -9.18
C SER A 158 16.77 29.49 -10.69
N PRO A 159 16.85 30.61 -11.45
CA PRO A 159 17.38 31.94 -11.07
C PRO A 159 16.38 32.89 -10.40
N GLY A 160 15.16 32.46 -10.11
CA GLY A 160 14.12 33.29 -9.48
C GLY A 160 13.28 34.10 -10.48
N ILE A 161 12.66 35.16 -10.00
CA ILE A 161 11.58 35.89 -10.70
C ILE A 161 11.89 37.36 -10.98
N ASN A 162 13.11 37.82 -10.74
CA ASN A 162 13.46 39.25 -10.84
C ASN A 162 13.41 39.83 -12.27
N THR A 163 13.35 38.99 -13.31
CA THR A 163 13.08 39.39 -14.69
C THR A 163 12.13 38.41 -15.36
N TYR A 164 11.50 38.81 -16.46
CA TYR A 164 10.69 37.91 -17.28
C TYR A 164 11.49 36.69 -17.74
N SER A 165 12.72 36.91 -18.22
CA SER A 165 13.61 35.82 -18.66
C SER A 165 13.91 34.85 -17.52
N ASN A 166 14.22 35.36 -16.32
CA ASN A 166 14.48 34.51 -15.17
C ASN A 166 13.24 33.75 -14.74
N THR A 167 12.05 34.36 -14.80
CA THR A 167 10.78 33.69 -14.50
C THR A 167 10.55 32.50 -15.46
N LEU A 168 10.83 32.66 -16.76
CA LEU A 168 10.72 31.56 -17.72
C LEU A 168 11.76 30.45 -17.48
N LEU A 169 13.01 30.81 -17.16
CA LEU A 169 14.05 29.84 -16.81
C LEU A 169 13.71 29.08 -15.52
N THR A 170 13.13 29.76 -14.54
CA THR A 170 12.66 29.15 -13.29
C THR A 170 11.54 28.14 -13.56
N ALA A 171 10.57 28.45 -14.44
CA ALA A 171 9.55 27.48 -14.85
C ALA A 171 10.16 26.23 -15.50
N GLN A 172 11.18 26.39 -16.35
CA GLN A 172 11.90 25.27 -16.97
C GLN A 172 12.65 24.44 -15.92
N ALA A 173 13.32 25.08 -14.96
CA ALA A 173 14.00 24.42 -13.87
C ALA A 173 13.03 23.60 -13.01
N LEU A 174 11.88 24.18 -12.64
CA LEU A 174 10.83 23.50 -11.87
C LEU A 174 10.28 22.28 -12.62
N ASN A 175 10.02 22.37 -13.92
CA ASN A 175 9.58 21.22 -14.72
C ASN A 175 10.62 20.08 -14.71
N ARG A 176 11.89 20.41 -14.92
CA ARG A 176 12.96 19.42 -14.96
C ARG A 176 13.17 18.77 -13.59
N LEU A 177 13.34 19.57 -12.54
CA LEU A 177 13.60 19.08 -11.18
C LEU A 177 12.38 18.37 -10.59
N GLY A 178 11.17 18.84 -10.90
CA GLY A 178 9.93 18.16 -10.56
C GLY A 178 9.78 16.80 -11.23
N LYS A 179 10.16 16.70 -12.52
CA LYS A 179 10.21 15.41 -13.22
C LYS A 179 11.20 14.46 -12.56
N GLU A 180 12.39 14.94 -12.25
CA GLU A 180 13.41 14.15 -11.55
C GLU A 180 12.92 13.67 -10.17
N ALA A 181 12.23 14.52 -9.41
CA ALA A 181 11.64 14.16 -8.11
C ALA A 181 10.57 13.06 -8.25
N VAL A 182 9.60 13.28 -9.14
CA VAL A 182 8.51 12.33 -9.44
C VAL A 182 9.06 10.98 -9.89
N GLU A 183 10.03 10.96 -10.81
CA GLU A 183 10.63 9.72 -11.31
C GLU A 183 11.56 9.03 -10.30
N ALA A 184 12.08 9.76 -9.32
CA ALA A 184 12.81 9.20 -8.17
C ALA A 184 11.87 8.60 -7.10
N GLY A 185 10.55 8.80 -7.24
CA GLY A 185 9.52 8.37 -6.31
C GLY A 185 9.41 9.24 -5.07
N VAL A 186 9.73 10.52 -5.23
CA VAL A 186 9.29 11.64 -4.38
C VAL A 186 8.16 12.33 -5.13
N GLY A 187 7.20 13.00 -4.48
CA GLY A 187 6.18 13.72 -5.25
C GLY A 187 6.66 15.04 -5.86
N PRO A 188 5.74 15.82 -6.47
CA PRO A 188 6.04 17.03 -7.23
C PRO A 188 6.87 18.07 -6.46
N VAL A 189 7.61 18.90 -7.20
CA VAL A 189 8.10 20.15 -6.61
C VAL A 189 6.97 21.16 -6.48
N TYR A 190 7.15 22.20 -5.68
CA TYR A 190 6.15 23.26 -5.55
C TYR A 190 6.70 24.67 -5.75
N ILE A 191 5.82 25.53 -6.26
CA ILE A 191 5.96 26.98 -6.23
C ILE A 191 5.44 27.44 -4.86
N HIS A 192 6.25 28.21 -4.15
CA HIS A 192 5.87 28.89 -2.92
C HIS A 192 5.91 30.41 -3.15
N ASN A 193 4.92 31.14 -2.65
CA ASN A 193 4.83 32.59 -2.82
C ASN A 193 5.20 33.38 -1.56
N HIS A 194 5.86 34.50 -1.77
CA HIS A 194 5.79 35.67 -0.92
C HIS A 194 5.03 36.78 -1.68
N THR A 195 5.20 38.04 -1.30
CA THR A 195 4.62 39.18 -2.03
C THR A 195 5.24 39.39 -3.40
N GLY A 196 6.56 39.17 -3.51
CA GLY A 196 7.34 39.42 -4.73
C GLY A 196 6.84 38.67 -5.97
N GLU A 197 6.33 37.44 -5.81
CA GLU A 197 5.77 36.63 -6.90
C GLU A 197 4.51 37.25 -7.52
N PHE A 198 3.78 38.08 -6.77
CA PHE A 198 2.61 38.80 -7.28
C PHE A 198 2.96 40.20 -7.80
N ASP A 199 3.99 40.83 -7.23
CA ASP A 199 4.46 42.17 -7.60
C ASP A 199 5.24 42.19 -8.91
N ALA A 200 6.12 41.22 -9.09
CA ALA A 200 6.88 41.07 -10.32
C ALA A 200 5.89 40.76 -11.45
N LYS A 201 5.70 41.72 -12.37
CA LYS A 201 4.75 41.60 -13.48
C LYS A 201 5.45 41.76 -14.82
N TYR A 202 5.11 40.88 -15.75
CA TYR A 202 5.70 40.83 -17.09
C TYR A 202 4.64 40.55 -18.15
N VAL A 203 4.90 41.01 -19.37
CA VAL A 203 4.03 40.71 -20.52
C VAL A 203 4.35 39.31 -21.04
N ASP A 204 3.42 38.38 -20.85
CA ASP A 204 3.47 36.99 -21.31
C ASP A 204 2.40 36.74 -22.38
N ASN A 205 2.82 36.44 -23.61
CA ASN A 205 1.94 36.31 -24.78
C ASN A 205 0.97 37.51 -24.97
N GLY A 206 1.46 38.73 -24.76
CA GLY A 206 0.68 39.97 -24.91
C GLY A 206 -0.21 40.33 -23.72
N VAL A 207 -0.22 39.53 -22.65
CA VAL A 207 -0.99 39.79 -21.43
C VAL A 207 -0.05 40.09 -20.27
N LEU A 208 -0.30 41.18 -19.53
CA LEU A 208 0.45 41.47 -18.30
C LEU A 208 0.02 40.48 -17.20
N LYS A 209 0.97 39.68 -16.72
CA LYS A 209 0.77 38.66 -15.68
C LYS A 209 1.79 38.82 -14.57
N SER A 210 1.46 38.40 -13.36
CA SER A 210 2.45 38.27 -12.29
C SER A 210 3.41 37.10 -12.58
N ALA A 211 4.58 37.11 -11.95
CA ALA A 211 5.53 36.01 -12.02
C ALA A 211 4.88 34.71 -11.53
N TRP A 212 4.06 34.76 -10.47
CA TRP A 212 3.27 33.63 -10.00
C TRP A 212 2.38 33.06 -11.11
N GLN A 213 1.61 33.89 -11.80
CA GLN A 213 0.74 33.45 -12.90
C GLN A 213 1.55 32.84 -14.05
N ILE A 214 2.68 33.44 -14.41
CA ILE A 214 3.57 32.92 -15.45
C ILE A 214 4.12 31.55 -15.06
N LEU A 215 4.57 31.37 -13.82
CA LEU A 215 5.04 30.07 -13.33
C LEU A 215 3.91 29.04 -13.38
N MET A 216 2.70 29.40 -12.95
CA MET A 216 1.55 28.51 -13.01
C MET A 216 1.22 28.09 -14.45
N ASP A 217 1.27 29.02 -15.41
CA ASP A 217 0.97 28.75 -16.83
C ASP A 217 2.07 27.96 -17.55
N ARG A 218 3.34 28.13 -17.14
CA ARG A 218 4.51 27.59 -17.85
C ARG A 218 5.08 26.30 -17.22
N THR A 219 4.48 25.80 -16.14
CA THR A 219 4.86 24.53 -15.50
C THR A 219 3.84 23.42 -15.71
N GLU A 220 4.29 22.17 -15.81
CA GLU A 220 3.46 20.99 -15.94
C GLU A 220 2.91 20.55 -14.58
N SER A 221 1.58 20.44 -14.46
CA SER A 221 0.89 20.10 -13.20
C SER A 221 1.24 18.72 -12.62
N ARG A 222 1.83 17.84 -13.43
CA ARG A 222 2.32 16.53 -12.97
C ARG A 222 3.65 16.62 -12.22
N TYR A 223 4.44 17.66 -12.46
CA TYR A 223 5.78 17.82 -11.88
C TYR A 223 5.85 18.98 -10.90
N VAL A 224 4.94 19.95 -11.02
CA VAL A 224 4.96 21.18 -10.24
C VAL A 224 3.56 21.48 -9.69
N GLN A 225 3.44 21.54 -8.37
CA GLN A 225 2.25 22.02 -7.67
C GLN A 225 2.49 23.39 -7.04
N ALA A 226 1.52 23.91 -6.32
CA ALA A 226 1.63 25.17 -5.60
C ALA A 226 1.36 24.96 -4.10
N GLU A 227 2.21 25.61 -3.31
CA GLU A 227 1.99 25.93 -1.91
C GLU A 227 1.65 27.41 -1.83
N VAL A 228 0.42 27.72 -1.42
CA VAL A 228 -0.01 29.13 -1.30
C VAL A 228 0.21 29.61 0.12
N ASP A 229 1.07 30.61 0.31
CA ASP A 229 1.13 31.34 1.56
C ASP A 229 0.01 32.35 1.63
N VAL A 230 -0.92 32.11 2.57
CA VAL A 230 -2.16 32.87 2.66
C VAL A 230 -1.97 34.26 3.24
N PHE A 231 -0.93 34.49 4.05
CA PHE A 231 -0.65 35.82 4.57
C PHE A 231 0.05 36.66 3.52
N TRP A 232 1.12 36.15 2.90
CA TRP A 232 1.88 36.92 1.92
C TRP A 232 1.12 37.18 0.63
N SER A 233 0.23 36.28 0.21
CA SER A 233 -0.71 36.56 -0.89
C SER A 233 -1.71 37.65 -0.50
N SER A 234 -2.30 37.57 0.69
CA SER A 234 -3.22 38.59 1.20
C SER A 234 -2.55 39.97 1.33
N ASP A 235 -1.32 40.04 1.83
CA ASP A 235 -0.52 41.29 1.90
C ASP A 235 -0.17 41.81 0.50
N ALA A 236 0.15 40.94 -0.45
CA ALA A 236 0.38 41.35 -1.84
C ALA A 236 -0.86 41.99 -2.47
N PHE A 237 -2.05 41.49 -2.14
CA PHE A 237 -3.33 42.00 -2.65
C PHE A 237 -3.95 43.10 -1.80
N GLY A 238 -3.41 43.38 -0.60
CA GLY A 238 -4.02 44.28 0.37
C GLY A 238 -5.40 43.79 0.85
N ASP A 239 -5.60 42.47 0.94
CA ASP A 239 -6.91 41.85 1.15
C ASP A 239 -7.00 41.10 2.49
N VAL A 240 -7.69 41.69 3.47
CA VAL A 240 -7.97 41.04 4.77
C VAL A 240 -9.17 40.10 4.73
N THR A 241 -9.96 40.11 3.66
CA THR A 241 -11.16 39.27 3.54
C THR A 241 -10.82 37.83 3.15
N GLY A 242 -9.63 37.61 2.59
CA GLY A 242 -9.17 36.30 2.12
C GLY A 242 -9.78 35.86 0.78
N GLU A 243 -10.62 36.68 0.16
CA GLU A 243 -11.29 36.39 -1.11
C GLU A 243 -10.30 36.32 -2.28
N ALA A 244 -9.28 37.19 -2.31
CA ALA A 244 -8.25 37.18 -3.34
C ALA A 244 -7.43 35.88 -3.30
N THR A 245 -7.07 35.44 -2.09
CA THR A 245 -6.36 34.18 -1.87
C THR A 245 -7.25 32.97 -2.20
N ALA A 246 -8.53 33.01 -1.83
CA ALA A 246 -9.51 31.99 -2.20
C ALA A 246 -9.67 31.89 -3.74
N ALA A 247 -9.61 33.03 -4.45
CA ALA A 247 -9.66 33.06 -5.91
C ALA A 247 -8.46 32.34 -6.57
N LEU A 248 -7.25 32.41 -5.97
CA LEU A 248 -6.09 31.66 -6.46
C LEU A 248 -6.35 30.14 -6.43
N VAL A 249 -6.92 29.65 -5.33
CA VAL A 249 -7.27 28.23 -5.14
C VAL A 249 -8.34 27.79 -6.13
N ASN A 250 -9.39 28.59 -6.27
CA ASN A 250 -10.51 28.29 -7.16
C ASN A 250 -10.11 28.30 -8.64
N ALA A 251 -9.17 29.16 -9.03
CA ALA A 251 -8.61 29.16 -10.38
C ALA A 251 -7.69 27.95 -10.65
N ASN A 252 -7.18 27.30 -9.61
CA ASN A 252 -6.17 26.24 -9.71
C ASN A 252 -6.53 24.99 -8.86
N PRO A 253 -7.74 24.43 -9.03
CA PRO A 253 -8.31 23.46 -8.08
C PRO A 253 -7.57 22.12 -8.00
N THR A 254 -6.78 21.79 -9.03
CA THR A 254 -5.96 20.57 -9.09
C THR A 254 -4.48 20.81 -8.79
N ARG A 255 -4.08 22.08 -8.63
CA ARG A 255 -2.67 22.48 -8.53
C ARG A 255 -2.25 23.09 -7.20
N VAL A 256 -3.15 23.80 -6.52
CA VAL A 256 -2.90 24.23 -5.15
C VAL A 256 -3.14 23.04 -4.23
N LYS A 257 -2.07 22.45 -3.72
CA LYS A 257 -2.11 21.23 -2.90
C LYS A 257 -1.63 21.44 -1.47
N MET A 258 -0.92 22.54 -1.23
CA MET A 258 -0.42 22.92 0.08
C MET A 258 -0.75 24.38 0.35
N MET A 259 -0.81 24.74 1.63
CA MET A 259 -0.95 26.11 2.07
C MET A 259 -0.08 26.37 3.27
N HIS A 260 0.52 27.55 3.33
CA HIS A 260 0.99 28.10 4.58
C HIS A 260 -0.10 28.93 5.21
N ILE A 261 -0.46 28.59 6.44
CA ILE A 261 -1.48 29.24 7.24
C ILE A 261 -0.78 30.17 8.23
N LYS A 262 -0.75 31.43 7.84
CA LYS A 262 -0.23 32.58 8.59
C LYS A 262 -1.35 33.61 8.74
N ASP A 263 -1.46 34.21 9.92
CA ASP A 263 -2.28 35.41 10.13
C ASP A 263 -1.36 36.60 10.31
N GLY A 264 -1.89 37.81 10.31
CA GLY A 264 -1.08 38.99 10.53
C GLY A 264 -1.90 40.26 10.62
N ILE A 265 -1.21 41.38 10.73
CA ILE A 265 -1.80 42.73 10.80
C ILE A 265 -1.11 43.65 9.78
N ASN A 266 -1.72 44.81 9.51
CA ASN A 266 -1.24 45.82 8.57
C ASN A 266 -1.22 45.36 7.09
N ILE A 267 -2.05 44.39 6.73
CA ILE A 267 -2.22 43.87 5.36
C ILE A 267 -2.82 44.95 4.45
N ALA A 268 -3.86 45.65 4.92
CA ALA A 268 -4.57 46.65 4.12
C ALA A 268 -4.00 48.09 4.22
N ALA A 269 -2.86 48.29 4.88
CA ALA A 269 -2.31 49.63 5.17
C ALA A 269 -1.59 50.31 3.98
N GLN A 270 -1.84 49.88 2.73
CA GLN A 270 -1.07 50.29 1.55
C GLN A 270 -1.56 51.61 0.96
N ASN A 271 -0.95 52.72 1.37
CA ASN A 271 -1.16 54.06 0.81
C ASN A 271 0.17 54.76 0.44
N SER A 272 1.12 54.08 -0.21
CA SER A 272 2.34 54.78 -0.70
C SER A 272 2.85 54.29 -2.07
N PRO A 273 3.17 55.21 -3.01
CA PRO A 273 3.87 54.92 -4.27
C PRO A 273 5.32 54.44 -4.12
N THR A 274 5.87 54.41 -2.90
CA THR A 274 7.25 53.98 -2.61
C THR A 274 7.31 52.72 -1.72
N ASP A 275 6.24 51.93 -1.75
CA ASP A 275 5.98 50.66 -1.06
C ASP A 275 7.02 50.18 -0.02
N THR A 276 6.75 50.44 1.25
CA THR A 276 7.27 49.62 2.34
C THR A 276 6.07 48.94 2.99
N ARG A 277 5.70 47.76 2.49
CA ARG A 277 4.71 46.90 3.16
C ARG A 277 5.10 46.72 4.62
N THR A 278 4.11 46.84 5.51
CA THR A 278 4.29 46.72 6.97
C THR A 278 3.54 45.53 7.56
N GLY A 279 3.07 44.63 6.67
CA GLY A 279 2.46 43.36 7.04
C GLY A 279 3.32 42.65 8.10
N SER A 280 2.69 42.29 9.21
CA SER A 280 3.38 41.67 10.34
C SER A 280 2.66 40.38 10.75
N PRO A 281 3.31 39.22 10.59
CA PRO A 281 2.75 37.94 10.98
C PRO A 281 2.35 37.85 12.47
N ARG A 282 1.29 37.13 12.75
CA ARG A 282 0.70 36.92 14.09
C ARG A 282 0.28 35.46 14.25
N PRO A 283 0.15 34.97 15.51
CA PRO A 283 -0.47 33.67 15.76
C PRO A 283 -1.83 33.59 15.07
N THR A 284 -2.13 32.47 14.40
CA THR A 284 -3.34 32.35 13.61
C THR A 284 -4.59 32.56 14.46
N GLY A 285 -5.48 33.46 14.01
CA GLY A 285 -6.68 33.85 14.74
C GLY A 285 -6.53 35.15 15.53
N THR A 286 -5.31 35.69 15.69
CA THR A 286 -5.05 36.91 16.47
C THR A 286 -4.75 38.15 15.60
N GLY A 287 -4.62 37.97 14.28
CA GLY A 287 -4.44 39.07 13.33
C GLY A 287 -5.76 39.58 12.76
N GLU A 288 -5.76 40.05 11.51
CA GLU A 288 -6.91 40.64 10.83
C GLU A 288 -7.44 39.81 9.64
N LEU A 289 -6.72 38.78 9.18
CA LEU A 289 -7.14 37.97 8.03
C LEU A 289 -8.38 37.10 8.37
N ASP A 290 -9.34 37.04 7.45
CA ASP A 290 -10.48 36.13 7.47
C ASP A 290 -10.18 34.86 6.66
N PHE A 291 -10.10 33.72 7.35
CA PHE A 291 -9.75 32.43 6.73
C PHE A 291 -10.96 31.71 6.15
N ARG A 292 -12.19 32.16 6.43
CA ARG A 292 -13.40 31.43 6.04
C ARG A 292 -13.50 31.25 4.51
N PRO A 293 -13.28 32.28 3.66
CA PRO A 293 -13.31 32.10 2.21
C PRO A 293 -12.19 31.18 1.72
N ILE A 294 -11.00 31.29 2.33
CA ILE A 294 -9.82 30.49 1.97
C ILE A 294 -10.07 29.00 2.24
N PHE A 295 -10.53 28.65 3.45
CA PHE A 295 -10.83 27.27 3.80
C PHE A 295 -12.02 26.71 3.02
N ALA A 296 -13.03 27.52 2.71
CA ALA A 296 -14.12 27.11 1.84
C ALA A 296 -13.64 26.79 0.41
N ALA A 297 -12.70 27.58 -0.12
CA ALA A 297 -12.11 27.32 -1.43
C ALA A 297 -11.20 26.09 -1.45
N ALA A 298 -10.51 25.81 -0.34
CA ALA A 298 -9.53 24.74 -0.19
C ALA A 298 -10.12 23.35 0.07
N LEU A 299 -11.33 23.29 0.66
CA LEU A 299 -12.04 22.05 0.99
C LEU A 299 -12.15 21.12 -0.22
N GLY A 300 -11.75 19.86 -0.04
CA GLY A 300 -11.72 18.83 -1.08
C GLY A 300 -10.70 19.05 -2.20
N LYS A 301 -9.74 19.97 -2.03
CA LYS A 301 -8.72 20.29 -3.04
C LYS A 301 -7.29 20.31 -2.48
N VAL A 302 -7.10 20.90 -1.30
CA VAL A 302 -5.80 21.07 -0.64
C VAL A 302 -5.53 19.90 0.31
N GLN A 303 -4.31 19.36 0.27
CA GLN A 303 -3.92 18.20 1.07
C GLN A 303 -3.31 18.59 2.41
N TYR A 304 -2.49 19.67 2.44
CA TYR A 304 -1.78 20.06 3.65
C TYR A 304 -1.89 21.55 3.94
N TYR A 305 -2.15 21.84 5.22
CA TYR A 305 -2.26 23.19 5.76
C TYR A 305 -1.15 23.36 6.79
N HIS A 306 -0.02 23.87 6.36
CA HIS A 306 1.16 24.10 7.18
C HIS A 306 0.97 25.38 7.98
N HIS A 307 0.78 25.26 9.28
CA HIS A 307 0.96 26.41 10.16
C HIS A 307 2.41 26.90 10.07
N GLU A 308 2.56 28.20 9.82
CA GLU A 308 3.83 28.92 9.88
C GLU A 308 3.58 30.30 10.51
N HIS A 309 4.62 30.96 11.05
CA HIS A 309 4.52 32.30 11.64
C HIS A 309 5.62 33.26 11.12
N ASP A 310 6.75 32.81 10.59
CA ASP A 310 7.91 33.71 10.31
C ASP A 310 8.45 34.41 11.58
N GLY A 311 9.02 33.62 12.50
CA GLY A 311 9.66 34.16 13.71
C GLY A 311 8.80 34.17 14.98
N GLY A 312 7.65 33.49 14.95
CA GLY A 312 6.80 33.25 16.12
C GLY A 312 7.41 32.32 17.17
N THR A 313 6.80 32.27 18.35
CA THR A 313 7.24 31.44 19.48
C THR A 313 6.52 30.08 19.53
N VAL A 314 7.00 29.16 20.36
CA VAL A 314 6.28 27.89 20.62
C VAL A 314 4.89 28.15 21.27
N THR A 315 4.75 29.19 22.09
CA THR A 315 3.45 29.63 22.66
C THR A 315 2.49 30.10 21.55
N ASP A 316 3.02 30.80 20.55
CA ASP A 316 2.23 31.27 19.42
C ASP A 316 1.70 30.10 18.59
N ALA A 317 2.53 29.08 18.36
CA ALA A 317 2.09 27.85 17.70
C ALA A 317 0.95 27.14 18.47
N ASP A 318 1.00 27.10 19.81
CA ASP A 318 -0.09 26.53 20.61
C ASP A 318 -1.41 27.31 20.46
N THR A 319 -1.32 28.63 20.38
CA THR A 319 -2.46 29.50 20.09
C THR A 319 -3.03 29.20 18.71
N SER A 320 -2.19 29.20 17.68
CA SER A 320 -2.60 28.89 16.31
C SER A 320 -3.23 27.50 16.20
N PHE A 321 -2.61 26.48 16.80
CA PHE A 321 -3.11 25.10 16.76
C PHE A 321 -4.48 24.98 17.43
N THR A 322 -4.69 25.68 18.54
CA THR A 322 -6.01 25.73 19.20
C THR A 322 -7.06 26.37 18.28
N ASN A 323 -6.72 27.49 17.64
CA ASN A 323 -7.63 28.24 16.78
C ASN A 323 -7.93 27.53 15.44
N LEU A 324 -7.03 26.67 14.98
CA LEU A 324 -7.12 25.91 13.74
C LEU A 324 -7.63 24.48 13.91
N SER A 325 -7.77 23.98 15.14
CA SER A 325 -8.26 22.61 15.40
C SER A 325 -9.64 22.38 14.78
N PRO A 326 -9.92 21.21 14.19
CA PRO A 326 -11.16 20.93 13.47
C PRO A 326 -12.39 21.02 14.37
N ILE A 327 -13.49 21.58 13.84
CA ILE A 327 -14.83 21.50 14.43
C ILE A 327 -15.89 21.19 13.36
N GLY A 328 -17.05 20.70 13.80
CA GLY A 328 -18.18 20.45 12.91
C GLY A 328 -17.78 19.58 11.70
N PRO A 329 -17.99 20.03 10.45
CA PRO A 329 -17.68 19.24 9.26
C PRO A 329 -16.17 19.01 9.05
N SER A 330 -15.29 19.79 9.68
CA SER A 330 -13.84 19.57 9.62
C SER A 330 -13.39 18.38 10.48
N ILE A 331 -14.27 17.81 11.32
CA ILE A 331 -14.04 16.52 11.98
C ILE A 331 -14.31 15.41 10.94
N ALA A 332 -13.33 15.21 10.07
CA ALA A 332 -13.42 14.36 8.89
C ALA A 332 -12.47 13.15 8.97
N PRO A 333 -12.68 12.10 8.15
CA PRO A 333 -11.65 11.11 7.89
C PRO A 333 -10.57 11.69 6.96
N ALA A 334 -9.36 11.11 6.99
CA ALA A 334 -8.29 11.48 6.07
C ALA A 334 -7.49 10.25 5.66
N VAL A 335 -7.07 10.22 4.40
CA VAL A 335 -6.28 9.13 3.83
C VAL A 335 -4.81 9.50 3.94
N LEU A 336 -3.99 8.63 4.53
CA LEU A 336 -2.54 8.69 4.38
C LEU A 336 -2.05 7.40 3.71
N GLY A 337 -1.42 7.55 2.55
CA GLY A 337 -0.62 6.51 1.89
C GLY A 337 0.65 7.14 1.36
N LEU A 338 1.78 6.45 1.53
CA LEU A 338 3.10 6.99 1.16
C LEU A 338 3.45 6.69 -0.29
N PRO A 339 4.23 7.57 -0.96
CA PRO A 339 4.82 7.28 -2.26
C PRO A 339 5.52 5.93 -2.26
N THR A 340 5.09 5.04 -3.16
CA THR A 340 5.52 3.65 -3.17
C THR A 340 6.47 3.41 -4.34
N ASN A 341 7.68 3.00 -3.98
CA ASN A 341 8.75 2.71 -4.92
C ASN A 341 8.93 1.19 -5.06
N PHE A 342 8.87 0.69 -6.29
CA PHE A 342 9.01 -0.72 -6.58
C PHE A 342 10.48 -1.09 -6.83
N PRO A 343 10.91 -2.31 -6.44
CA PRO A 343 12.19 -2.86 -6.87
C PRO A 343 12.32 -2.84 -8.40
N THR A 344 13.54 -2.57 -8.87
CA THR A 344 13.86 -2.65 -10.31
C THR A 344 13.76 -4.09 -10.79
N VAL A 345 12.99 -4.33 -11.84
CA VAL A 345 12.80 -5.68 -12.43
C VAL A 345 13.00 -5.66 -13.94
N ALA A 346 12.98 -6.82 -14.58
CA ALA A 346 13.09 -6.91 -16.02
C ALA A 346 11.76 -6.55 -16.71
N ALA A 347 11.81 -6.04 -17.94
CA ALA A 347 10.61 -5.80 -18.73
C ALA A 347 9.91 -7.14 -19.03
N GLY A 348 8.61 -7.23 -18.78
CA GLY A 348 7.81 -8.45 -18.89
C GLY A 348 7.61 -9.21 -17.58
N THR A 349 8.22 -8.78 -16.46
CA THR A 349 7.96 -9.36 -15.14
C THR A 349 6.45 -9.25 -14.79
N PRO A 350 5.78 -10.37 -14.42
CA PRO A 350 4.38 -10.34 -13.99
C PRO A 350 4.15 -9.54 -12.70
N ALA A 351 2.99 -8.89 -12.58
CA ALA A 351 2.67 -8.04 -11.43
C ALA A 351 2.77 -8.78 -10.08
N ALA A 352 2.36 -10.05 -10.04
CA ALA A 352 2.38 -10.87 -8.83
C ALA A 352 3.82 -11.17 -8.34
N GLU A 353 4.81 -11.14 -9.22
CA GLU A 353 6.22 -11.41 -8.89
C GLU A 353 6.96 -10.18 -8.36
N ASN A 354 6.40 -8.97 -8.55
CA ASN A 354 6.97 -7.72 -8.04
C ASN A 354 5.88 -6.86 -7.37
N ALA A 355 5.24 -7.44 -6.38
CA ALA A 355 4.16 -6.81 -5.63
C ALA A 355 4.61 -6.24 -4.28
N VAL A 356 4.15 -5.02 -3.98
CA VAL A 356 4.42 -4.29 -2.74
C VAL A 356 3.10 -3.93 -2.08
N ASP A 357 3.07 -3.97 -0.76
CA ASP A 357 1.92 -3.56 0.05
C ASP A 357 1.92 -2.04 0.25
N VAL A 358 0.94 -1.36 -0.34
CA VAL A 358 0.68 0.06 -0.09
C VAL A 358 -0.26 0.16 1.11
N LYS A 359 0.29 0.59 2.25
CA LYS A 359 -0.46 0.78 3.49
C LYS A 359 -1.25 2.09 3.44
N ILE A 360 -2.56 1.99 3.68
CA ILE A 360 -3.46 3.13 3.85
C ILE A 360 -3.80 3.27 5.33
N THR A 361 -3.67 4.48 5.87
CA THR A 361 -3.95 4.78 7.28
C THR A 361 -5.00 5.88 7.37
N ASN A 362 -5.99 5.73 8.26
CA ASN A 362 -6.91 6.81 8.57
C ASN A 362 -6.27 7.77 9.60
N THR A 363 -5.85 8.95 9.15
CA THR A 363 -5.25 9.98 10.01
C THR A 363 -6.25 11.00 10.53
N GLY A 364 -7.49 10.95 10.04
CA GLY A 364 -8.58 11.81 10.48
C GLY A 364 -9.21 11.39 11.80
N GLN A 365 -10.29 12.07 12.17
CA GLN A 365 -11.01 11.90 13.44
C GLN A 365 -12.39 11.24 13.27
N ALA A 366 -12.78 10.89 12.04
CA ALA A 366 -14.00 10.14 11.74
C ALA A 366 -13.69 8.83 10.98
N PRO A 367 -14.61 7.84 10.96
CA PRO A 367 -14.41 6.61 10.19
C PRO A 367 -14.24 6.90 8.69
N LEU A 368 -13.19 6.33 8.11
CA LEU A 368 -12.87 6.43 6.69
C LEU A 368 -13.55 5.28 5.95
N VAL A 369 -14.52 5.59 5.10
CA VAL A 369 -15.23 4.63 4.25
C VAL A 369 -14.61 4.68 2.86
N ILE A 370 -13.91 3.63 2.47
CA ILE A 370 -13.28 3.49 1.16
C ILE A 370 -14.21 2.70 0.25
N THR A 371 -14.62 3.30 -0.86
CA THR A 371 -15.49 2.64 -1.84
C THR A 371 -14.66 1.84 -2.83
N THR A 372 -13.62 2.44 -3.41
CA THR A 372 -12.87 1.83 -4.51
C THR A 372 -11.40 2.22 -4.48
N ASN A 373 -10.55 1.33 -5.00
CA ASN A 373 -9.14 1.63 -5.26
C ASN A 373 -8.86 1.38 -6.74
N THR A 374 -8.19 2.30 -7.42
CA THR A 374 -7.88 2.18 -8.85
C THR A 374 -6.46 2.61 -9.17
N ILE A 375 -5.87 2.06 -10.22
CA ILE A 375 -4.62 2.57 -10.79
C ILE A 375 -4.98 3.55 -11.89
N ALA A 376 -4.34 4.71 -11.89
CA ALA A 376 -4.58 5.74 -12.87
C ALA A 376 -3.29 6.37 -13.39
N ASN A 377 -3.38 6.93 -14.59
CA ASN A 377 -2.32 7.76 -15.14
C ASN A 377 -2.22 9.05 -14.34
N GLN A 378 -0.98 9.51 -14.18
CA GLN A 378 -0.72 10.91 -13.89
C GLN A 378 -1.18 11.77 -15.08
N THR A 379 -1.59 13.01 -14.84
CA THR A 379 -1.98 13.94 -15.91
C THR A 379 -0.86 14.05 -16.95
N GLY A 380 -1.13 13.73 -18.22
CA GLY A 380 -0.13 13.73 -19.29
C GLY A 380 0.83 12.53 -19.31
N GLY A 381 0.68 11.56 -18.39
CA GLY A 381 1.40 10.28 -18.37
C GLY A 381 0.57 9.12 -18.96
N SER A 382 1.23 8.01 -19.28
CA SER A 382 0.57 6.82 -19.86
C SER A 382 1.07 5.48 -19.30
N ASP A 383 1.69 5.48 -18.12
CA ASP A 383 2.37 4.30 -17.57
C ASP A 383 1.54 3.52 -16.53
N ALA A 384 0.26 3.86 -16.31
CA ALA A 384 -0.64 3.11 -15.44
C ALA A 384 -0.76 1.62 -15.84
N GLY A 385 -0.61 1.33 -17.13
CA GLY A 385 -0.59 -0.03 -17.65
C GLY A 385 0.57 -0.89 -17.14
N ASP A 386 1.63 -0.28 -16.61
CA ASP A 386 2.75 -1.00 -15.98
C ASP A 386 2.47 -1.33 -14.50
N PHE A 387 1.29 -1.03 -13.96
CA PHE A 387 0.91 -1.36 -12.59
C PHE A 387 -0.43 -2.09 -12.55
N ALA A 388 -0.63 -2.94 -11.54
CA ALA A 388 -1.91 -3.63 -11.32
C ALA A 388 -2.17 -3.85 -9.84
N ILE A 389 -3.42 -3.68 -9.40
CA ILE A 389 -3.84 -4.12 -8.06
C ILE A 389 -3.90 -5.66 -8.09
N VAL A 390 -3.08 -6.30 -7.27
CA VAL A 390 -3.02 -7.76 -7.11
C VAL A 390 -4.08 -8.22 -6.11
N SER A 391 -4.21 -7.50 -5.00
CA SER A 391 -5.28 -7.70 -4.01
C SER A 391 -5.50 -6.43 -3.19
N SER A 392 -6.63 -6.33 -2.48
CA SER A 392 -6.92 -5.18 -1.62
C SER A 392 -7.80 -5.57 -0.44
N THR A 393 -7.44 -5.08 0.74
CA THR A 393 -8.31 -5.07 1.93
C THR A 393 -8.98 -3.71 2.16
N CYS A 394 -8.68 -2.73 1.29
CA CYS A 394 -9.24 -1.38 1.37
C CYS A 394 -10.55 -1.21 0.59
N ALA A 395 -10.78 -1.98 -0.48
CA ALA A 395 -11.97 -1.79 -1.30
C ALA A 395 -13.24 -2.16 -0.52
N ASN A 396 -14.26 -1.29 -0.56
CA ASN A 396 -15.52 -1.46 0.17
C ASN A 396 -15.34 -1.72 1.67
N SER A 397 -14.37 -1.06 2.30
CA SER A 397 -14.08 -1.23 3.72
C SER A 397 -14.21 0.07 4.50
N THR A 398 -14.38 -0.06 5.82
CA THR A 398 -14.36 1.06 6.77
C THR A 398 -13.13 0.93 7.65
N VAL A 399 -12.29 1.96 7.62
CA VAL A 399 -11.06 2.06 8.40
C VAL A 399 -11.32 2.99 9.58
N ALA A 400 -11.23 2.44 10.80
CA ALA A 400 -11.52 3.17 12.03
C ALA A 400 -10.59 4.38 12.23
N ALA A 401 -11.14 5.47 12.77
CA ALA A 401 -10.33 6.59 13.26
C ALA A 401 -9.51 6.16 14.48
N GLY A 402 -8.29 6.70 14.59
CA GLY A 402 -7.48 6.55 15.80
C GLY A 402 -7.63 7.73 16.75
N ASN A 403 -7.20 7.54 18.00
CA ASN A 403 -6.97 8.62 18.95
C ASN A 403 -5.67 8.36 19.72
N PRO A 404 -4.52 8.83 19.20
CA PRO A 404 -3.21 8.67 19.85
C PRO A 404 -3.13 9.30 21.24
N ASN A 405 -4.02 10.24 21.57
CA ASN A 405 -4.05 10.96 22.85
C ASN A 405 -5.01 10.34 23.88
N ALA A 406 -5.77 9.30 23.51
CA ALA A 406 -6.64 8.60 24.45
C ALA A 406 -5.81 7.83 25.50
N THR A 407 -6.43 7.49 26.63
CA THR A 407 -5.82 6.62 27.65
C THR A 407 -6.73 5.40 27.89
N PRO A 408 -6.38 4.19 27.41
CA PRO A 408 -5.21 3.87 26.58
C PRO A 408 -5.31 4.48 25.17
N ALA A 409 -4.16 4.69 24.51
CA ALA A 409 -4.13 5.22 23.15
C ALA A 409 -4.86 4.29 22.19
N VAL A 410 -5.67 4.86 21.29
CA VAL A 410 -6.39 4.11 20.27
C VAL A 410 -5.59 4.20 18.96
N PRO A 411 -5.01 3.09 18.46
CA PRO A 411 -4.25 3.11 17.22
C PRO A 411 -5.12 3.54 16.03
N ARG A 412 -4.50 4.19 15.04
CA ARG A 412 -5.16 4.49 13.77
C ARG A 412 -5.45 3.20 13.01
N GLY A 413 -6.65 3.09 12.45
CA GLY A 413 -7.01 1.99 11.58
C GLY A 413 -6.19 2.01 10.28
N THR A 414 -5.94 0.83 9.73
CA THR A 414 -5.18 0.68 8.48
C THR A 414 -5.81 -0.39 7.59
N CYS A 415 -5.65 -0.25 6.28
CA CYS A 415 -5.88 -1.30 5.30
C CYS A 415 -4.71 -1.32 4.29
N THR A 416 -4.69 -2.31 3.41
CA THR A 416 -3.59 -2.50 2.46
C THR A 416 -4.13 -2.69 1.04
N VAL A 417 -3.49 -2.04 0.07
CA VAL A 417 -3.63 -2.36 -1.35
C VAL A 417 -2.32 -2.99 -1.82
N LYS A 418 -2.35 -4.28 -2.18
CA LYS A 418 -1.18 -4.94 -2.77
C LYS A 418 -1.15 -4.60 -4.25
N VAL A 419 -0.14 -3.83 -4.66
CA VAL A 419 0.03 -3.38 -6.05
C VAL A 419 1.26 -4.08 -6.62
N GLY A 420 1.21 -4.51 -7.87
CA GLY A 420 2.32 -5.11 -8.60
C GLY A 420 2.81 -4.24 -9.74
N PHE A 421 4.13 -4.16 -9.91
CA PHE A 421 4.77 -3.47 -11.04
C PHE A 421 5.12 -4.47 -12.14
N LYS A 422 4.54 -4.28 -13.33
CA LYS A 422 4.59 -5.15 -14.51
C LYS A 422 5.08 -4.39 -15.76
N PRO A 423 6.34 -3.91 -15.78
CA PRO A 423 6.82 -3.05 -16.85
C PRO A 423 6.82 -3.73 -18.21
N THR A 424 6.49 -2.98 -19.25
CA THR A 424 6.52 -3.46 -20.65
C THR A 424 7.70 -2.95 -21.47
N LYS A 425 8.27 -1.79 -21.11
CA LYS A 425 9.43 -1.17 -21.77
C LYS A 425 10.72 -1.55 -21.05
N THR A 426 11.84 -1.65 -21.75
CA THR A 426 13.17 -1.85 -21.17
C THR A 426 13.83 -0.53 -20.80
N ASN A 427 14.69 -0.52 -19.77
CA ASN A 427 15.43 0.66 -19.29
C ASN A 427 14.54 1.89 -19.11
N TYR A 428 13.34 1.69 -18.55
CA TYR A 428 12.31 2.70 -18.49
C TYR A 428 11.85 2.94 -17.06
N ARG A 429 11.44 4.18 -16.75
CA ARG A 429 10.83 4.54 -15.46
C ARG A 429 9.35 4.78 -15.68
N SER A 430 8.53 4.04 -14.96
CA SER A 430 7.07 4.13 -15.04
C SER A 430 6.54 4.86 -13.82
N VAL A 431 5.60 5.77 -14.06
CA VAL A 431 4.94 6.55 -13.01
C VAL A 431 3.42 6.39 -13.13
N ALA A 432 2.77 6.07 -12.01
CA ALA A 432 1.32 5.99 -11.93
C ALA A 432 0.81 6.50 -10.58
N LEU A 433 -0.52 6.54 -10.43
CA LEU A 433 -1.19 6.91 -9.19
C LEU A 433 -2.07 5.74 -8.73
N LEU A 434 -1.96 5.35 -7.46
CA LEU A 434 -3.00 4.59 -6.78
C LEU A 434 -4.02 5.59 -6.24
N ARG A 435 -5.27 5.50 -6.71
CA ARG A 435 -6.37 6.35 -6.26
C ARG A 435 -7.23 5.63 -5.24
N ILE A 436 -7.49 6.31 -4.12
CA ILE A 436 -8.36 5.85 -3.04
C ILE A 436 -9.61 6.73 -3.05
N THR A 437 -10.74 6.17 -3.47
CA THR A 437 -12.02 6.88 -3.44
C THR A 437 -12.72 6.62 -2.12
N SER A 438 -13.09 7.69 -1.41
CA SER A 438 -13.59 7.59 -0.03
C SER A 438 -14.48 8.76 0.37
N ASN A 439 -14.91 8.78 1.63
CA ASN A 439 -15.60 9.91 2.27
C ASN A 439 -14.66 10.93 2.95
N ALA A 440 -13.35 10.89 2.66
CA ALA A 440 -12.41 11.93 3.10
C ALA A 440 -12.74 13.28 2.47
N ASP A 441 -12.08 14.34 2.95
CA ASP A 441 -12.24 15.71 2.44
C ASP A 441 -12.05 15.77 0.91
N ASP A 442 -10.92 15.29 0.40
CA ASP A 442 -10.78 14.95 -1.01
C ASP A 442 -11.36 13.56 -1.24
N ALA A 443 -12.46 13.50 -2.01
CA ALA A 443 -13.14 12.26 -2.32
C ALA A 443 -12.26 11.27 -3.08
N THR A 444 -11.14 11.71 -3.69
CA THR A 444 -10.17 10.83 -4.37
C THR A 444 -8.73 11.24 -4.10
N GLU A 445 -8.15 10.62 -3.09
CA GLU A 445 -6.74 10.76 -2.72
C GLU A 445 -5.85 9.93 -3.67
N SER A 446 -4.66 10.46 -4.00
CA SER A 446 -3.75 9.84 -4.97
C SER A 446 -2.37 9.60 -4.35
N ILE A 447 -1.88 8.38 -4.47
CA ILE A 447 -0.58 7.93 -3.95
C ILE A 447 0.34 7.64 -5.13
N LEU A 448 1.52 8.24 -5.13
CA LEU A 448 2.50 8.07 -6.20
C LEU A 448 3.04 6.63 -6.23
N LEU A 449 3.07 6.03 -7.42
CA LEU A 449 3.69 4.75 -7.69
C LEU A 449 4.82 4.92 -8.69
N THR A 450 6.00 4.39 -8.39
CA THR A 450 7.16 4.44 -9.28
C THR A 450 7.86 3.10 -9.39
N GLY A 451 8.20 2.71 -10.61
CA GLY A 451 8.95 1.48 -10.88
C GLY A 451 9.99 1.71 -11.98
N SER A 452 11.07 0.93 -11.95
CA SER A 452 12.10 0.97 -13.00
C SER A 452 12.29 -0.40 -13.60
N SER A 453 12.38 -0.47 -14.92
CA SER A 453 12.70 -1.70 -15.64
C SER A 453 14.13 -1.70 -16.17
N ASN A 454 14.73 -2.88 -16.29
CA ASN A 454 16.04 -3.08 -16.93
C ASN A 454 15.89 -3.89 -18.23
N ALA A 455 16.69 -4.94 -18.44
CA ALA A 455 16.64 -5.83 -19.60
C ALA A 455 15.31 -6.60 -19.71
N ASN A 456 15.11 -7.37 -20.79
CA ASN A 456 13.92 -8.22 -20.95
C ASN A 456 13.95 -9.41 -19.98
N ALA A 457 12.80 -9.70 -19.38
CA ALA A 457 12.59 -10.93 -18.63
C ALA A 457 12.52 -12.09 -19.63
N VAL A 458 13.33 -13.13 -19.43
CA VAL A 458 13.05 -14.43 -20.05
C VAL A 458 11.99 -15.06 -19.16
N GLY A 459 10.75 -15.18 -19.66
CA GLY A 459 9.67 -15.85 -18.94
C GLY A 459 10.07 -17.27 -18.54
N GLY A 460 9.48 -17.77 -17.45
CA GLY A 460 9.81 -19.10 -16.92
C GLY A 460 9.77 -20.18 -18.00
N VAL A 461 10.91 -20.82 -18.26
CA VAL A 461 10.99 -21.97 -19.15
C VAL A 461 10.40 -23.17 -18.41
N GLY A 462 9.29 -23.70 -18.93
CA GLY A 462 8.57 -24.79 -18.29
C GLY A 462 7.85 -25.69 -19.29
N GLY A 463 7.33 -26.81 -18.80
CA GLY A 463 6.51 -27.76 -19.55
C GLY A 463 5.45 -28.38 -18.64
N THR A 464 4.32 -28.79 -19.21
CA THR A 464 3.21 -29.41 -18.46
C THR A 464 3.17 -30.91 -18.70
N VAL A 465 3.06 -31.71 -17.64
CA VAL A 465 2.74 -33.14 -17.73
C VAL A 465 1.22 -33.29 -17.58
N PRO A 466 0.49 -33.84 -18.57
CA PRO A 466 -0.94 -34.07 -18.45
C PRO A 466 -1.24 -35.19 -17.45
N THR A 467 -2.40 -35.11 -16.78
CA THR A 467 -2.88 -36.15 -15.89
C THR A 467 -3.22 -37.44 -16.67
N SER A 468 -2.63 -38.57 -16.28
CA SER A 468 -2.88 -39.87 -16.90
C SER A 468 -2.95 -40.98 -15.85
N LEU A 469 -3.99 -41.81 -15.94
CA LEU A 469 -4.15 -43.08 -15.22
C LEU A 469 -4.64 -44.12 -16.24
N SER A 470 -3.80 -45.11 -16.56
CA SER A 470 -4.10 -46.14 -17.56
C SER A 470 -3.75 -47.53 -17.05
N LEU A 471 -4.66 -48.49 -17.29
CA LEU A 471 -4.48 -49.91 -17.00
C LEU A 471 -4.82 -50.72 -18.27
N THR A 472 -3.87 -51.52 -18.75
CA THR A 472 -4.08 -52.49 -19.83
C THR A 472 -3.86 -53.90 -19.31
N LEU A 473 -4.78 -54.84 -19.58
CA LEU A 473 -4.65 -56.26 -19.23
C LEU A 473 -4.38 -57.10 -20.50
N GLY A 474 -3.44 -58.04 -20.41
CA GLY A 474 -2.84 -58.75 -21.55
C GLY A 474 -3.54 -60.04 -22.00
N GLY A 475 -4.70 -60.40 -21.45
CA GLY A 475 -5.45 -61.60 -21.86
C GLY A 475 -6.36 -62.17 -20.76
N SER A 476 -6.94 -63.35 -21.02
CA SER A 476 -7.75 -64.09 -20.04
C SER A 476 -6.91 -65.19 -19.37
N PRO A 477 -6.82 -65.21 -18.02
CA PRO A 477 -6.11 -66.28 -17.31
C PRO A 477 -6.83 -67.63 -17.48
N SER A 478 -6.08 -68.73 -17.49
CA SER A 478 -6.63 -70.09 -17.46
C SER A 478 -5.84 -71.00 -16.52
N PHE A 479 -6.56 -71.71 -15.66
CA PHE A 479 -5.98 -72.72 -14.75
C PHE A 479 -5.77 -74.09 -15.43
N GLY A 480 -6.24 -74.25 -16.67
CA GLY A 480 -6.30 -75.57 -17.32
C GLY A 480 -7.36 -76.47 -16.69
N ALA A 481 -7.12 -77.79 -16.72
CA ALA A 481 -8.06 -78.78 -16.19
C ALA A 481 -7.84 -79.01 -14.68
N PHE A 482 -8.89 -78.86 -13.88
CA PHE A 482 -8.91 -79.30 -12.49
C PHE A 482 -9.03 -80.82 -12.40
N THR A 483 -8.27 -81.44 -11.50
CA THR A 483 -8.22 -82.90 -11.32
C THR A 483 -9.13 -83.28 -10.14
N PRO A 484 -10.21 -84.04 -10.36
CA PRO A 484 -11.08 -84.47 -9.28
C PRO A 484 -10.36 -85.35 -8.25
N ALA A 485 -10.80 -85.29 -6.99
CA ALA A 485 -10.33 -86.12 -5.88
C ALA A 485 -8.84 -85.99 -5.52
N VAL A 486 -8.16 -84.92 -5.96
CA VAL A 486 -6.75 -84.66 -5.66
C VAL A 486 -6.61 -83.27 -5.06
N ALA A 487 -6.06 -83.20 -3.84
CA ALA A 487 -5.71 -81.93 -3.23
C ALA A 487 -4.58 -81.27 -4.04
N ARG A 488 -4.86 -80.12 -4.67
CA ARG A 488 -3.90 -79.41 -5.51
C ARG A 488 -4.20 -77.92 -5.60
N THR A 489 -3.14 -77.12 -5.64
CA THR A 489 -3.20 -75.68 -5.93
C THR A 489 -2.87 -75.44 -7.40
N TYR A 490 -3.68 -74.63 -8.07
CA TYR A 490 -3.54 -74.23 -9.45
C TYR A 490 -3.22 -72.75 -9.51
N ASP A 491 -2.16 -72.38 -10.21
CA ASP A 491 -1.73 -71.00 -10.40
C ASP A 491 -1.75 -70.65 -11.89
N THR A 492 -2.14 -69.43 -12.21
CA THR A 492 -2.05 -68.84 -13.56
C THR A 492 -1.82 -67.34 -13.44
N ALA A 493 -1.44 -66.67 -14.52
CA ALA A 493 -1.19 -65.23 -14.49
C ALA A 493 -1.47 -64.57 -15.84
N VAL A 494 -1.70 -63.26 -15.81
CA VAL A 494 -1.73 -62.40 -16.99
C VAL A 494 -0.79 -61.21 -16.82
N ALA A 495 -0.22 -60.75 -17.93
CA ALA A 495 0.50 -59.49 -17.95
C ALA A 495 -0.48 -58.32 -17.88
N ALA A 496 -0.05 -57.23 -17.26
CA ALA A 496 -0.76 -55.97 -17.17
C ALA A 496 0.25 -54.81 -17.30
N SER A 497 -0.23 -53.66 -17.74
CA SER A 497 0.57 -52.44 -17.86
C SER A 497 -0.13 -51.28 -17.18
N VAL A 498 0.57 -50.57 -16.30
CA VAL A 498 0.06 -49.42 -15.55
C VAL A 498 0.87 -48.17 -15.89
N VAL A 499 0.18 -47.07 -16.20
CA VAL A 499 0.77 -45.73 -16.35
C VAL A 499 0.05 -44.78 -15.40
N SER A 500 0.80 -44.07 -14.55
CA SER A 500 0.27 -43.02 -13.67
C SER A 500 1.17 -41.79 -13.65
N THR A 501 0.58 -40.60 -13.75
CA THR A 501 1.24 -39.31 -13.46
C THR A 501 0.79 -38.70 -12.13
N ALA A 502 -0.07 -39.40 -11.37
CA ALA A 502 -0.64 -38.91 -10.10
C ALA A 502 0.34 -39.08 -8.93
N GLY A 503 0.07 -38.38 -7.83
CA GLY A 503 0.85 -38.47 -6.58
C GLY A 503 0.71 -39.83 -5.88
N ASP A 504 -0.36 -40.57 -6.16
CA ASP A 504 -0.56 -41.97 -5.76
C ASP A 504 -1.41 -42.73 -6.80
N ALA A 505 -1.39 -44.05 -6.74
CA ALA A 505 -2.38 -44.89 -7.42
C ALA A 505 -2.55 -46.24 -6.72
N THR A 506 -3.75 -46.83 -6.79
CA THR A 506 -4.02 -48.17 -6.27
C THR A 506 -4.72 -49.01 -7.33
N LEU A 507 -4.17 -50.19 -7.61
CA LEU A 507 -4.81 -51.24 -8.40
C LEU A 507 -5.59 -52.16 -7.47
N SER A 508 -6.88 -52.29 -7.74
CA SER A 508 -7.80 -53.15 -6.99
C SER A 508 -8.53 -54.10 -7.92
N VAL A 509 -9.06 -55.18 -7.36
CA VAL A 509 -9.90 -56.16 -8.06
C VAL A 509 -11.20 -56.38 -7.28
N THR A 510 -12.31 -56.54 -8.01
CA THR A 510 -13.63 -56.81 -7.44
C THR A 510 -14.30 -57.98 -8.16
N ASP A 511 -15.08 -58.77 -7.42
CA ASP A 511 -16.10 -59.67 -7.97
C ASP A 511 -17.48 -59.01 -7.77
N ALA A 512 -18.12 -58.63 -8.88
CA ALA A 512 -19.45 -58.03 -8.88
C ALA A 512 -20.59 -59.07 -8.90
N SER A 513 -20.27 -60.36 -9.09
CA SER A 513 -21.26 -61.43 -9.14
C SER A 513 -21.98 -61.60 -7.81
N SER A 514 -23.31 -61.67 -7.84
CA SER A 514 -24.13 -62.07 -6.70
C SER A 514 -24.18 -63.59 -6.49
N THR A 515 -23.70 -64.38 -7.46
CA THR A 515 -23.65 -65.84 -7.37
C THR A 515 -22.27 -66.26 -6.86
N ALA A 516 -22.25 -66.81 -5.64
CA ALA A 516 -21.06 -67.28 -4.92
C ALA A 516 -19.87 -66.33 -5.07
N THR A 517 -20.05 -65.08 -4.64
CA THR A 517 -19.04 -64.02 -4.75
C THR A 517 -17.71 -64.49 -4.20
N GLY A 518 -16.61 -64.25 -4.94
CA GLY A 518 -15.27 -64.65 -4.57
C GLY A 518 -14.87 -66.06 -5.02
N HIS A 519 -15.81 -66.91 -5.45
CA HIS A 519 -15.53 -68.32 -5.81
C HIS A 519 -15.75 -68.62 -7.29
N LEU A 520 -14.87 -69.36 -7.97
CA LEU A 520 -15.15 -69.80 -9.34
C LEU A 520 -16.43 -70.64 -9.39
N VAL A 521 -17.28 -70.43 -10.41
CA VAL A 521 -18.60 -71.07 -10.54
C VAL A 521 -18.75 -71.88 -11.82
N ASN A 522 -19.46 -73.01 -11.73
CA ASN A 522 -19.96 -73.81 -12.84
C ASN A 522 -21.50 -73.88 -12.73
N GLY A 523 -22.18 -72.91 -13.35
CA GLY A 523 -23.62 -72.69 -13.16
C GLY A 523 -23.92 -72.31 -11.71
N THR A 524 -24.76 -73.08 -11.03
CA THR A 524 -25.12 -72.89 -9.62
C THR A 524 -24.12 -73.50 -8.63
N PHE A 525 -23.08 -74.19 -9.11
CA PHE A 525 -22.07 -74.83 -8.27
C PHE A 525 -20.86 -73.90 -8.13
N ALA A 526 -20.31 -73.79 -6.92
CA ALA A 526 -19.12 -73.00 -6.64
C ALA A 526 -18.02 -73.87 -6.04
N LEU A 527 -16.76 -73.50 -6.29
CA LEU A 527 -15.64 -74.13 -5.60
C LEU A 527 -15.61 -73.68 -4.12
N PRO A 528 -15.35 -74.60 -3.17
CA PRO A 528 -15.34 -74.25 -1.75
C PRO A 528 -14.31 -73.18 -1.36
N SER A 529 -13.13 -73.21 -1.96
CA SER A 529 -12.09 -72.20 -1.71
C SER A 529 -12.31 -70.96 -2.58
N ALA A 530 -12.26 -69.77 -1.97
CA ALA A 530 -12.27 -68.50 -2.70
C ALA A 530 -11.07 -68.40 -3.65
N LEU A 531 -11.29 -67.78 -4.81
CA LEU A 531 -10.24 -67.44 -5.77
C LEU A 531 -9.32 -66.40 -5.14
N GLN A 532 -8.01 -66.61 -5.24
CA GLN A 532 -7.03 -65.68 -4.71
C GLN A 532 -6.33 -64.91 -5.83
N VAL A 533 -6.03 -63.65 -5.58
CA VAL A 533 -5.40 -62.73 -6.55
C VAL A 533 -4.20 -62.04 -5.91
N ARG A 534 -3.21 -61.70 -6.74
CA ARG A 534 -2.10 -60.80 -6.39
C ARG A 534 -1.69 -59.99 -7.61
N ALA A 535 -1.01 -58.88 -7.42
CA ALA A 535 -0.33 -58.15 -8.49
C ALA A 535 1.11 -57.87 -8.10
N ALA A 536 2.06 -58.41 -8.86
CA ALA A 536 3.48 -58.22 -8.66
C ALA A 536 4.06 -57.25 -9.70
N ASN A 537 5.03 -56.44 -9.29
CA ASN A 537 5.84 -55.61 -10.18
C ASN A 537 7.29 -55.60 -9.67
N THR A 538 8.17 -54.82 -10.29
CA THR A 538 9.59 -54.74 -9.89
C THR A 538 9.77 -54.31 -8.43
N ALA A 539 8.93 -53.40 -7.93
CA ALA A 539 9.01 -52.91 -6.54
C ALA A 539 8.42 -53.91 -5.51
N ASN A 540 7.43 -54.70 -5.94
CA ASN A 540 6.75 -55.70 -5.13
C ASN A 540 6.81 -57.06 -5.86
N PRO A 541 7.96 -57.74 -5.85
CA PRO A 541 8.16 -58.91 -6.71
C PRO A 541 7.42 -60.16 -6.23
N ASN A 542 7.17 -60.29 -4.91
CA ASN A 542 6.61 -61.50 -4.31
C ASN A 542 5.45 -61.22 -3.33
N PRO A 543 4.37 -60.53 -3.75
CA PRO A 543 3.23 -60.32 -2.89
C PRO A 543 2.51 -61.65 -2.62
N ALA A 544 1.97 -61.76 -1.41
CA ALA A 544 1.13 -62.89 -1.04
C ALA A 544 -0.16 -62.89 -1.87
N TYR A 545 -0.68 -64.09 -2.15
CA TYR A 545 -2.03 -64.23 -2.67
C TYR A 545 -3.04 -63.87 -1.58
N ALA A 546 -4.02 -63.03 -1.92
CA ALA A 546 -5.13 -62.68 -1.04
C ALA A 546 -6.45 -63.18 -1.67
N SER A 547 -7.32 -63.74 -0.84
CA SER A 547 -8.64 -64.20 -1.29
C SER A 547 -9.50 -63.01 -1.69
N LEU A 548 -10.28 -63.18 -2.76
CA LEU A 548 -11.34 -62.24 -3.10
C LEU A 548 -12.36 -62.15 -1.95
N SER A 549 -12.99 -60.98 -1.83
CA SER A 549 -14.11 -60.80 -0.90
C SER A 549 -15.27 -61.71 -1.28
N GLU A 550 -15.89 -62.34 -0.28
CA GLU A 550 -17.16 -63.05 -0.42
C GLU A 550 -18.37 -62.11 -0.36
N VAL A 551 -18.13 -60.79 -0.27
CA VAL A 551 -19.15 -59.73 -0.34
C VAL A 551 -19.02 -58.99 -1.68
N ALA A 552 -20.09 -59.00 -2.47
CA ALA A 552 -20.10 -58.44 -3.83
C ALA A 552 -19.67 -56.97 -3.85
N ASN A 553 -18.91 -56.59 -4.89
CA ASN A 553 -18.38 -55.23 -5.11
C ASN A 553 -17.44 -54.70 -4.02
N THR A 554 -16.94 -55.55 -3.11
CA THR A 554 -15.92 -55.14 -2.13
C THR A 554 -14.52 -55.24 -2.76
N PRO A 555 -13.76 -54.14 -2.90
CA PRO A 555 -12.46 -54.16 -3.55
C PRO A 555 -11.40 -54.85 -2.70
N LEU A 556 -10.59 -55.68 -3.35
CA LEU A 556 -9.32 -56.16 -2.84
C LEU A 556 -8.20 -55.33 -3.47
N ASN A 557 -7.47 -54.57 -2.66
CA ASN A 557 -6.29 -53.83 -3.11
C ASN A 557 -5.14 -54.82 -3.31
N ILE A 558 -4.54 -54.81 -4.51
CA ILE A 558 -3.52 -55.80 -4.90
C ILE A 558 -2.17 -55.18 -5.27
N LEU A 559 -2.11 -53.87 -5.54
CA LEU A 559 -0.86 -53.13 -5.75
C LEU A 559 -1.06 -51.63 -5.50
N SER A 560 -0.09 -50.97 -4.86
CA SER A 560 -0.11 -49.53 -4.58
C SER A 560 1.14 -48.84 -5.12
N TYR A 561 0.96 -47.60 -5.57
CA TYR A 561 1.98 -46.70 -6.08
C TYR A 561 1.99 -45.46 -5.20
N ALA A 562 3.17 -45.12 -4.65
CA ALA A 562 3.37 -43.93 -3.81
C ALA A 562 3.72 -42.67 -4.63
N GLY A 563 3.62 -42.74 -5.97
CA GLY A 563 3.99 -41.68 -6.90
C GLY A 563 3.82 -42.12 -8.36
N PRO A 564 4.19 -41.25 -9.33
CA PRO A 564 4.12 -41.54 -10.75
C PRO A 564 4.92 -42.80 -11.14
N THR A 565 4.47 -43.48 -12.19
CA THR A 565 5.22 -44.62 -12.73
C THR A 565 6.36 -44.14 -13.61
N ALA A 566 7.51 -44.82 -13.55
CA ALA A 566 8.61 -44.62 -14.49
C ALA A 566 8.28 -45.28 -15.83
N GLY A 567 7.51 -44.58 -16.68
CA GLY A 567 6.95 -45.15 -17.91
C GLY A 567 5.82 -46.15 -17.63
N ALA A 568 5.64 -47.12 -18.53
CA ALA A 568 4.66 -48.18 -18.38
C ALA A 568 5.18 -49.27 -17.43
N ASP A 569 4.66 -49.29 -16.20
CA ASP A 569 5.01 -50.32 -15.22
C ASP A 569 4.46 -51.67 -15.67
N THR A 570 5.32 -52.68 -15.67
CA THR A 570 4.95 -54.04 -16.06
C THR A 570 4.50 -54.79 -14.82
N VAL A 571 3.21 -55.14 -14.80
CA VAL A 571 2.55 -55.80 -13.68
C VAL A 571 2.20 -57.23 -14.10
N THR A 572 2.42 -58.19 -13.21
CA THR A 572 1.94 -59.57 -13.37
C THR A 572 0.80 -59.80 -12.40
N VAL A 573 -0.42 -59.96 -12.91
CA VAL A 573 -1.59 -60.30 -12.10
C VAL A 573 -1.70 -61.81 -12.02
N GLY A 574 -1.43 -62.36 -10.83
CA GLY A 574 -1.50 -63.78 -10.55
C GLY A 574 -2.84 -64.19 -9.96
N PHE A 575 -3.30 -65.39 -10.33
CA PHE A 575 -4.50 -66.02 -9.80
C PHE A 575 -4.15 -67.40 -9.23
N ARG A 576 -4.82 -67.76 -8.13
CA ARG A 576 -4.62 -69.04 -7.46
C ARG A 576 -5.96 -69.64 -7.04
N GLN A 577 -6.14 -70.91 -7.36
CA GLN A 577 -7.29 -71.72 -6.93
C GLN A 577 -6.81 -72.98 -6.23
N ALA A 578 -7.23 -73.18 -4.99
CA ALA A 578 -7.06 -74.45 -4.28
C ALA A 578 -8.25 -75.36 -4.53
N ILE A 579 -7.98 -76.65 -4.71
CA ILE A 579 -8.95 -77.75 -4.77
C ILE A 579 -8.56 -78.76 -3.68
N GLY A 580 -9.49 -79.11 -2.80
CA GLY A 580 -9.33 -80.14 -1.78
C GLY A 580 -9.57 -81.55 -2.33
N ALA A 581 -9.00 -82.57 -1.67
CA ALA A 581 -9.19 -83.98 -2.06
C ALA A 581 -10.65 -84.45 -1.96
N THR A 582 -11.47 -83.75 -1.19
CA THR A 582 -12.90 -84.04 -0.99
C THR A 582 -13.83 -83.02 -1.67
N ASP A 583 -13.28 -82.06 -2.42
CA ASP A 583 -14.10 -81.05 -3.09
C ASP A 583 -14.90 -81.67 -4.24
N THR A 584 -16.20 -81.37 -4.29
CA THR A 584 -17.07 -81.86 -5.35
C THR A 584 -16.89 -81.03 -6.61
N LEU A 585 -16.36 -81.63 -7.67
CA LEU A 585 -16.20 -80.99 -8.98
C LEU A 585 -17.27 -81.47 -9.96
N ARG A 586 -18.03 -80.52 -10.52
CA ARG A 586 -18.97 -80.75 -11.62
C ARG A 586 -18.25 -80.65 -12.95
N SER A 587 -18.56 -81.54 -13.90
CA SER A 587 -18.07 -81.43 -15.27
C SER A 587 -18.47 -80.09 -15.91
N GLY A 588 -17.55 -79.49 -16.67
CA GLY A 588 -17.72 -78.17 -17.30
C GLY A 588 -16.75 -77.13 -16.77
N SER A 589 -16.94 -75.88 -17.18
CA SER A 589 -16.04 -74.77 -16.86
C SER A 589 -16.42 -74.10 -15.55
N TYR A 590 -15.43 -73.91 -14.69
CA TYR A 590 -15.51 -73.03 -13.53
C TYR A 590 -14.88 -71.68 -13.91
N SER A 591 -15.65 -70.59 -13.89
CA SER A 591 -15.17 -69.27 -14.28
C SER A 591 -15.73 -68.16 -13.40
N LYS A 592 -15.11 -66.97 -13.50
CA LYS A 592 -15.57 -65.74 -12.88
C LYS A 592 -15.11 -64.54 -13.71
N THR A 593 -15.94 -63.52 -13.80
CA THR A 593 -15.58 -62.21 -14.35
C THR A 593 -15.20 -61.28 -13.21
N LEU A 594 -14.01 -60.67 -13.29
CA LEU A 594 -13.49 -59.75 -12.29
C LEU A 594 -13.28 -58.37 -12.91
N THR A 595 -13.50 -57.32 -12.12
CA THR A 595 -13.26 -55.94 -12.53
C THR A 595 -12.02 -55.41 -11.83
N PHE A 596 -11.05 -54.96 -12.62
CA PHE A 596 -9.84 -54.31 -12.14
C PHE A 596 -9.97 -52.80 -12.26
N THR A 597 -9.58 -52.08 -11.22
CA THR A 597 -9.69 -50.62 -11.16
C THR A 597 -8.38 -50.01 -10.69
N LEU A 598 -7.87 -49.05 -11.47
CA LEU A 598 -6.78 -48.17 -11.09
C LEU A 598 -7.37 -46.81 -10.68
N SER A 599 -7.07 -46.34 -9.47
CA SER A 599 -7.62 -45.09 -8.93
C SER A 599 -6.62 -44.34 -8.05
N THR A 600 -6.82 -43.04 -7.86
CA THR A 600 -5.99 -42.16 -7.01
C THR A 600 -6.86 -41.48 -5.95
N THR A 601 -6.28 -41.20 -4.78
CA THR A 601 -6.88 -40.34 -3.74
C THR A 601 -6.35 -38.92 -3.77
N THR A 602 -5.30 -38.68 -4.56
CA THR A 602 -4.59 -37.39 -4.68
C THR A 602 -4.46 -37.03 -6.17
N PRO A 603 -5.57 -36.61 -6.83
CA PRO A 603 -5.64 -36.40 -8.27
C PRO A 603 -4.81 -35.23 -8.80
#